data_AF-A0A9E0W821-F1
#
_entry.id   AF-A0A9E0W821-F1
#
_cell.length_a   1.000
_cell.length_b   1.000
_cell.length_c   1.000
_cell.angle_alpha   90.00
_cell.angle_beta   90.00
_cell.angle_gamma   90.00
#
_symmetry.space_group_name_H-M   'P 1'
#
loop_
_entity.id
_entity.type
_entity.pdbx_description
1 polymer ?
#
loop_
_entity_poly.entity_id
_entity_poly.type
_entity_poly.pdbx_seq_one_letter_code
_entity_poly.pdbx_strand_id
1 'polypeptide(L)'
;MTVHRYATTQDRQARVEARVLRAFELEQKGRLAFERRLGAIREQAANDSAEQPPAQASEGAAPQWVCQVCGWIYDETVGDPDSGIPPGTPFDDIPDDWVCPECLVTKDDFVLLSV
;
A
#
# COMPACT_ATOMS: atom_id res chain seq x y z
N MET A 1 12.37 -8.11 70.59
CA MET A 1 12.95 -6.79 70.29
C MET A 1 13.53 -6.83 68.89
N THR A 2 12.86 -6.22 67.91
CA THR A 2 13.30 -6.25 66.50
C THR A 2 14.18 -5.04 66.23
N VAL A 3 15.46 -5.26 65.92
CA VAL A 3 16.41 -4.18 65.64
C VAL A 3 16.22 -3.75 64.19
N HIS A 4 15.70 -2.55 63.96
CA HIS A 4 15.61 -1.98 62.62
C HIS A 4 17.02 -1.62 62.14
N ARG A 5 17.52 -2.33 61.12
CA ARG A 5 18.75 -1.93 60.42
C ARG A 5 18.49 -0.65 59.63
N TYR A 6 19.25 0.39 59.93
CA TYR A 6 19.27 1.61 59.13
C TYR A 6 19.90 1.33 57.76
N ALA A 7 19.33 1.91 56.70
CA ALA A 7 19.83 1.72 55.34
C ALA A 7 21.24 2.31 55.19
N THR A 8 22.18 1.47 54.75
CA THR A 8 23.55 1.87 54.47
C THR A 8 23.64 2.71 53.20
N THR A 9 24.80 3.30 52.94
CA THR A 9 25.07 3.98 51.65
C THR A 9 24.89 3.03 50.46
N GLN A 10 25.29 1.77 50.62
CA GLN A 10 25.11 0.71 49.62
C GLN A 10 23.62 0.41 49.36
N ASP A 11 22.79 0.37 50.42
CA ASP A 11 21.33 0.23 50.26
C ASP A 11 20.71 1.39 49.48
N ARG A 12 21.24 2.61 49.63
CA ARG A 12 20.77 3.79 48.89
C ARG A 12 21.21 3.74 47.43
N GLN A 13 22.45 3.34 47.15
CA GLN A 13 22.95 3.14 45.78
C GLN A 13 22.14 2.07 45.04
N ALA A 14 21.92 0.91 45.67
CA ALA A 14 21.12 -0.16 45.07
C ALA A 14 19.69 0.28 44.73
N ARG A 15 19.08 1.16 45.54
CA ARG A 15 17.74 1.73 45.25
C ARG A 15 17.75 2.70 44.07
N VAL A 16 18.82 3.48 43.92
CA VAL A 16 18.97 4.42 42.80
C VAL A 16 19.22 3.64 41.51
N GLU A 17 20.13 2.67 41.52
CA GLU A 17 20.42 1.80 40.39
C GLU A 17 19.17 1.04 39.93
N ALA A 18 18.42 0.45 40.87
CA ALA A 18 17.17 -0.24 40.55
C ALA A 18 16.13 0.68 39.91
N ARG A 19 16.08 1.98 40.29
CA ARG A 19 15.17 2.96 39.66
C ARG A 19 15.62 3.31 38.24
N VAL A 20 16.92 3.51 38.04
CA VAL A 20 17.50 3.82 36.72
C VAL A 20 17.29 2.65 35.74
N LEU A 21 17.59 1.43 36.18
CA LEU A 21 17.42 0.23 35.35
C LEU A 21 15.96 0.01 34.95
N ARG A 22 15.01 0.20 35.88
CA ARG A 22 13.58 0.11 35.56
C ARG A 22 13.14 1.18 34.56
N ALA A 23 13.67 2.40 34.65
CA ALA A 23 13.36 3.45 33.68
C ALA A 23 13.88 3.08 32.28
N PHE A 24 15.13 2.62 32.20
CA PHE A 24 15.72 2.18 30.94
C PHE A 24 14.98 0.99 30.32
N GLU A 25 14.59 -0.02 31.11
CA GLU A 25 13.80 -1.15 30.63
C GLU A 25 12.44 -0.74 30.03
N LEU A 26 11.79 0.30 30.57
CA LEU A 26 10.54 0.83 30.04
C LEU A 26 10.76 1.51 28.67
N GLU A 27 11.87 2.25 28.51
CA GLU A 27 12.25 2.84 27.23
C GLU A 27 12.57 1.77 26.17
N GLN A 28 13.30 0.71 26.55
CA GLN A 28 13.60 -0.43 25.67
C GLN A 28 12.32 -1.15 25.24
N LYS A 29 11.37 -1.36 26.16
CA LYS A 29 10.06 -1.97 25.85
C LYS A 29 9.25 -1.13 24.87
N GLY A 30 9.29 0.20 25.01
CA GLY A 30 8.64 1.13 24.08
C GLY A 30 9.16 0.97 22.65
N ARG A 31 10.49 0.93 22.46
CA ARG A 31 11.11 0.71 21.14
C ARG A 31 10.75 -0.64 20.54
N LEU A 32 10.85 -1.72 21.31
CA LEU A 32 10.49 -3.07 20.83
C LEU A 32 9.01 -3.18 20.46
N ALA A 33 8.11 -2.53 21.19
CA ALA A 33 6.70 -2.49 20.85
C ALA A 33 6.44 -1.74 19.54
N PHE A 34 7.17 -0.64 19.30
CA PHE A 34 7.10 0.10 18.05
C PHE A 34 7.62 -0.71 16.86
N GLU A 35 8.76 -1.37 16.99
CA GLU A 35 9.34 -2.23 15.96
C GLU A 35 8.41 -3.40 15.58
N ARG A 36 7.78 -4.05 16.55
CA ARG A 36 6.77 -5.11 16.29
C ARG A 36 5.56 -4.57 15.54
N ARG A 37 5.09 -3.37 15.88
CA ARG A 37 3.96 -2.71 15.19
C ARG A 37 4.33 -2.37 13.74
N LEU A 38 5.55 -1.88 13.49
CA LEU A 38 6.05 -1.65 12.15
C LEU A 38 6.17 -2.95 11.33
N GLY A 39 6.62 -4.04 11.95
CA GLY A 39 6.63 -5.37 11.32
C GLY A 39 5.24 -5.81 10.86
N ALA A 40 4.23 -5.67 11.72
CA ALA A 40 2.85 -6.00 11.38
C ALA A 40 2.28 -5.13 10.24
N ILE A 41 2.59 -3.82 10.21
CA ILE A 41 2.19 -2.93 9.12
C ILE A 41 2.83 -3.36 7.79
N ARG A 42 4.11 -3.75 7.81
CA ARG A 42 4.81 -4.25 6.61
C ARG A 42 4.20 -5.55 6.09
N GLU A 43 3.84 -6.46 6.99
CA GLU A 43 3.17 -7.72 6.65
C GLU A 43 1.77 -7.48 6.07
N GLN A 44 1.00 -6.55 6.65
CA GLN A 44 -0.29 -6.14 6.10
C GLN A 44 -0.16 -5.52 4.71
N ALA A 45 0.79 -4.59 4.52
CA ALA A 45 1.04 -3.99 3.20
C ALA A 45 1.42 -5.04 2.13
N ALA A 46 2.12 -6.12 2.53
CA ALA A 46 2.42 -7.23 1.64
C ALA A 46 1.17 -8.07 1.29
N ASN A 47 0.25 -8.24 2.22
CA ASN A 47 -1.01 -8.95 1.99
C ASN A 47 -2.01 -8.12 1.18
N ASP A 48 -2.11 -6.82 1.42
CA ASP A 48 -2.98 -5.92 0.65
C ASP A 48 -2.52 -5.86 -0.82
N SER A 49 -1.20 -5.86 -1.05
CA SER A 49 -0.61 -5.99 -2.39
C SER A 49 -0.90 -7.33 -3.06
N ALA A 50 -1.28 -8.37 -2.31
CA ALA A 50 -1.65 -9.69 -2.83
C ALA A 50 -3.16 -9.82 -3.12
N GLU A 51 -4.00 -9.08 -2.39
CA GLU A 51 -5.46 -9.07 -2.58
C GLU A 51 -5.90 -8.07 -3.66
N GLN A 52 -5.12 -7.01 -3.91
CA GLN A 52 -5.30 -6.18 -5.10
C GLN A 52 -4.95 -7.02 -6.33
N PRO A 53 -5.92 -7.33 -7.21
CA PRO A 53 -5.59 -7.90 -8.51
C PRO A 53 -4.57 -6.96 -9.14
N PRO A 54 -3.43 -7.45 -9.65
CA PRO A 54 -2.54 -6.58 -10.38
C PRO A 54 -3.37 -6.01 -11.53
N ALA A 55 -3.60 -4.70 -11.53
CA ALA A 55 -3.95 -3.97 -12.74
C ALA A 55 -2.70 -4.00 -13.64
N GLN A 56 -2.45 -5.21 -14.14
CA GLN A 56 -1.75 -5.65 -15.33
C GLN A 56 -0.47 -4.86 -15.69
N ALA A 57 0.60 -5.16 -14.94
CA ALA A 57 1.91 -5.27 -15.58
C ALA A 57 2.03 -6.72 -16.09
N SER A 58 1.65 -6.98 -17.33
CA SER A 58 1.90 -8.26 -18.01
C SER A 58 2.56 -8.01 -19.34
N GLU A 59 3.84 -8.37 -19.39
CA GLU A 59 4.69 -8.41 -20.57
C GLU A 59 4.11 -9.38 -21.62
N GLY A 60 3.47 -8.78 -22.62
CA GLY A 60 2.78 -9.41 -23.74
C GLY A 60 1.89 -8.36 -24.41
N ALA A 61 2.49 -7.21 -24.72
CA ALA A 61 1.81 -5.92 -24.92
C ALA A 61 0.74 -5.96 -26.02
N ALA A 62 -0.52 -6.06 -25.59
CA ALA A 62 -1.61 -5.53 -26.39
C ALA A 62 -1.50 -3.99 -26.39
N PRO A 63 -1.85 -3.32 -27.51
CA PRO A 63 -1.84 -1.88 -27.56
C PRO A 63 -2.81 -1.30 -26.51
N GLN A 64 -2.33 -0.37 -25.70
CA GLN A 64 -3.14 0.37 -24.75
C GLN A 64 -3.38 1.78 -25.28
N TRP A 65 -4.55 2.34 -25.00
CA TRP A 65 -4.94 3.68 -25.46
C TRP A 65 -5.34 4.54 -24.27
N VAL A 66 -4.83 5.76 -24.18
CA VAL A 66 -5.17 6.70 -23.10
C VAL A 66 -6.02 7.85 -23.60
N CYS A 67 -7.10 8.12 -22.88
CA CYS A 67 -7.91 9.31 -23.08
C CYS A 67 -7.10 10.55 -22.67
N GLN A 68 -6.87 11.49 -23.60
CA GLN A 68 -6.11 12.72 -23.31
C GLN A 68 -6.86 13.69 -22.38
N VAL A 69 -8.18 13.51 -22.22
CA VAL A 69 -9.05 14.41 -21.43
C VAL A 69 -9.07 14.03 -19.95
N CYS A 70 -9.27 12.75 -19.63
CA CYS A 70 -9.37 12.29 -18.23
C CYS A 70 -8.22 11.37 -17.78
N GLY A 71 -7.42 10.85 -18.71
CA GLY A 71 -6.33 9.91 -18.40
C GLY A 71 -6.77 8.46 -18.21
N TRP A 72 -8.01 8.09 -18.56
CA TRP A 72 -8.47 6.71 -18.53
C TRP A 72 -7.75 5.87 -19.59
N ILE A 73 -7.38 4.63 -19.24
CA ILE A 73 -6.62 3.71 -20.11
C ILE A 73 -7.54 2.60 -20.56
N TYR A 74 -7.74 2.50 -21.87
CA TYR A 74 -8.36 1.38 -22.55
C TYR A 74 -7.32 0.29 -22.81
N ASP A 75 -7.58 -0.91 -22.28
CA ASP A 75 -6.79 -2.10 -22.54
C ASP A 75 -7.58 -3.04 -23.46
N GLU A 76 -7.04 -3.35 -24.64
CA GLU A 76 -7.69 -4.23 -25.62
C GLU A 76 -7.95 -5.64 -25.07
N THR A 77 -7.15 -6.13 -24.12
CA THR A 77 -7.35 -7.46 -23.50
C THR A 77 -8.54 -7.49 -22.57
N VAL A 78 -8.82 -6.38 -21.90
CA VAL A 78 -9.94 -6.23 -20.96
C VAL A 78 -11.20 -5.78 -21.69
N GLY A 79 -11.05 -4.93 -22.72
CA GLY A 79 -12.14 -4.26 -23.40
C GLY A 79 -12.89 -3.30 -22.47
N ASP A 80 -14.17 -3.08 -22.78
CA ASP A 80 -15.09 -2.31 -21.93
C ASP A 80 -16.45 -3.02 -21.88
N PRO A 81 -16.58 -4.09 -21.05
CA PRO A 81 -17.81 -4.88 -20.97
C PRO A 81 -19.02 -4.07 -20.50
N ASP A 82 -18.79 -3.00 -19.73
CA ASP A 82 -19.86 -2.15 -19.20
C ASP A 82 -20.51 -1.31 -20.30
N SER A 83 -19.73 -0.86 -21.28
CA SER A 83 -20.24 -0.18 -22.49
C SER A 83 -20.57 -1.13 -23.65
N GLY A 84 -20.40 -2.45 -23.46
CA GLY A 84 -20.71 -3.48 -24.45
C GLY A 84 -19.58 -3.85 -25.41
N ILE A 85 -18.33 -3.46 -25.12
CA ILE A 85 -17.14 -3.84 -25.87
C ILE A 85 -16.50 -5.07 -25.22
N PRO A 86 -16.52 -6.26 -25.85
CA PRO A 86 -15.99 -7.46 -25.24
C PRO A 86 -14.45 -7.41 -25.09
N PRO A 87 -13.88 -8.18 -24.14
CA PRO A 87 -12.43 -8.33 -24.01
C PRO A 87 -11.81 -8.90 -25.29
N GLY A 88 -10.65 -8.39 -25.67
CA GLY A 88 -9.93 -8.76 -26.90
C GLY A 88 -10.36 -7.97 -28.14
N THR A 89 -11.17 -6.92 -28.00
CA THR A 89 -11.54 -6.03 -29.12
C THR A 89 -10.42 -5.02 -29.35
N PRO A 90 -9.84 -4.93 -30.56
CA PRO A 90 -8.85 -3.91 -30.86
C PRO A 90 -9.52 -2.53 -30.90
N PHE A 91 -8.78 -1.48 -30.52
CA PHE A 91 -9.36 -0.13 -30.46
C PHE A 91 -9.92 0.32 -31.81
N ASP A 92 -9.27 -0.06 -32.92
CA ASP A 92 -9.73 0.26 -34.27
C ASP A 92 -11.12 -0.33 -34.60
N ASP A 93 -11.51 -1.47 -34.03
CA ASP A 93 -12.81 -2.11 -34.28
C ASP A 93 -13.94 -1.53 -33.42
N ILE A 94 -13.64 -0.65 -32.47
CA ILE A 94 -14.66 0.01 -31.63
C ILE A 94 -15.46 1.00 -32.50
N PRO A 95 -16.81 0.98 -32.43
CA PRO A 95 -17.65 1.92 -33.17
C PRO A 95 -17.38 3.38 -32.77
N ASP A 96 -17.51 4.31 -33.72
CA ASP A 96 -17.27 5.75 -33.49
C ASP A 96 -18.26 6.38 -32.49
N ASP A 97 -19.43 5.75 -32.30
CA ASP A 97 -20.43 6.16 -31.30
C ASP A 97 -20.02 5.79 -29.86
N TRP A 98 -18.95 5.02 -29.67
CA TRP A 98 -18.43 4.71 -28.35
C TRP A 98 -17.77 5.94 -27.73
N VAL A 99 -18.02 6.12 -26.44
CA VAL A 99 -17.53 7.25 -25.65
C VAL A 99 -16.78 6.74 -24.42
N CYS A 100 -15.81 7.52 -23.96
CA CYS A 100 -15.06 7.21 -22.74
C CYS A 100 -16.03 7.04 -21.54
N PRO A 101 -15.97 5.93 -20.79
CA PRO A 101 -16.90 5.70 -19.67
C PRO A 101 -16.72 6.71 -18.51
N GLU A 102 -15.54 7.31 -18.39
CA GLU A 102 -15.23 8.28 -17.33
C GLU A 102 -15.64 9.71 -17.69
N CYS A 103 -15.47 10.14 -18.94
CA CYS A 103 -15.65 11.56 -19.33
C CYS A 103 -16.50 11.80 -20.57
N LEU A 104 -17.03 10.76 -21.19
CA LEU A 104 -17.99 10.80 -22.30
C LEU A 104 -17.49 11.48 -23.58
N VAL A 105 -16.18 11.65 -23.73
CA VAL A 105 -15.58 12.12 -24.98
C VAL A 105 -15.45 10.98 -25.99
N THR A 106 -15.34 11.33 -27.27
CA THR A 106 -15.30 10.37 -28.37
C THR A 106 -13.94 9.69 -28.49
N LYS A 107 -13.90 8.62 -29.30
CA LYS A 107 -12.70 7.84 -29.64
C LYS A 107 -11.53 8.70 -30.14
N ASP A 108 -11.81 9.82 -30.79
CA ASP A 108 -10.81 10.76 -31.33
C ASP A 108 -9.86 11.36 -30.29
N ASP A 109 -10.29 11.45 -29.02
CA ASP A 109 -9.48 12.01 -27.94
C ASP A 109 -8.51 11.00 -27.30
N PHE A 110 -8.44 9.77 -27.83
CA PHE A 110 -7.53 8.74 -27.36
C PHE A 110 -6.22 8.71 -28.14
N VAL A 111 -5.12 8.42 -27.43
CA VAL A 111 -3.79 8.24 -28.03
C VAL A 111 -3.22 6.89 -27.66
N LEU A 112 -2.52 6.29 -28.62
CA LEU A 112 -1.82 5.04 -28.41
C LEU A 112 -0.68 5.25 -27.40
N LEU A 113 -0.71 4.45 -26.33
CA LEU A 113 0.32 4.38 -25.31
C LEU A 113 1.40 3.41 -25.80
N SER A 114 2.34 3.94 -26.59
CA SER A 114 3.53 3.19 -26.99
C SER A 114 4.50 3.11 -25.81
N VAL A 115 4.63 1.93 -25.19
CA VAL A 115 5.71 1.61 -24.23
C VAL A 115 6.79 0.80 -24.92
#